data_AF-A0A507F0X4-F1
#
_entry.id   AF-A0A507F0X4-F1
#
_cell.length_a   1.000
_cell.length_b   1.000
_cell.length_c   1.000
_cell.angle_alpha   90.00
_cell.angle_beta   90.00
_cell.angle_gamma   90.00
#
_symmetry.space_group_name_H-M   'P 1'
#
loop_
_entity.id
_entity.type
_entity.pdbx_description
1 polymer ?
#
loop_
_entity_poly.entity_id
_entity_poly.type
_entity_poly.pdbx_seq_one_letter_code
_entity_poly.pdbx_strand_id
1 'polypeptide(L)'
;MLSATTQPTPEETFESLLKLSTDLPTTSLWFQQLRQHWIAKYEEPVTDAELALGKGATFPDNDRTERLDIPALLRSQPKNVEAEFRFHEELFKKLKFTYVEQKAKEGFLKRVLDIPPKFPTDQEIEEMEGRSAEKKNVLRAKKAAVRNMREEVDRLIESVYHGHAALLEQSQMATELSDEYKQMDAELQELNARQNPRTVSIEEHEKAVEEQAAAIAELEEQVNHWRSTLEYRQSKTKAVAEEVANLTPKRAEAEACAAEALRISKSKDPKLEELGIWYKEQICLLKQLQGLKDIRHPSSSQVEIVYDVDGVSTCTLMLSFKRDAKALSGWVLDAKFADIPYPCPIADLLHTANTYFTSLDDMLSLFTREIPLRVRNLVQREKEVEDLCAEYEGASYDPEARELIVHIDATGRTFVIRIGHGYPRDGGSALEVVGVEPRMMEVEEAEDELAGWKRKIEKNKIAKLKDLVAILE
;
A
#
# COMPACT_ATOMS: atom_id res chain seq x y z
N MET A 1 -72.37 -44.27 14.84
CA MET A 1 -73.11 -43.14 15.44
C MET A 1 -72.19 -41.93 15.39
N LEU A 2 -72.38 -41.05 14.41
CA LEU A 2 -71.71 -39.76 14.33
C LEU A 2 -72.80 -38.71 14.57
N SER A 3 -72.68 -37.95 15.66
CA SER A 3 -73.57 -36.85 16.01
C SER A 3 -73.40 -35.71 15.02
N ALA A 4 -74.50 -35.28 14.41
CA ALA A 4 -74.57 -34.10 13.57
C ALA A 4 -74.31 -32.85 14.42
N THR A 5 -73.23 -32.14 14.12
CA THR A 5 -73.02 -30.76 14.60
C THR A 5 -73.76 -29.84 13.63
N THR A 6 -74.86 -29.27 14.09
CA THR A 6 -75.66 -28.26 13.40
C THR A 6 -74.77 -27.09 12.97
N GLN A 7 -74.76 -26.76 11.68
CA GLN A 7 -74.09 -25.55 11.18
C GLN A 7 -74.86 -24.31 11.67
N PRO A 8 -74.16 -23.26 12.17
CA PRO A 8 -74.80 -22.04 12.64
C PRO A 8 -75.46 -21.30 11.47
N THR A 9 -76.64 -20.73 11.75
CA THR A 9 -77.43 -20.00 10.74
C THR A 9 -76.73 -18.70 10.32
N PRO A 10 -76.91 -18.24 9.06
CA PRO A 10 -76.20 -17.08 8.51
C PRO A 10 -76.37 -15.78 9.30
N GLU A 11 -77.47 -15.64 10.06
CA GLU A 11 -77.71 -14.50 10.95
C GLU A 11 -76.75 -14.48 12.16
N GLU A 12 -76.42 -15.65 12.74
CA GLU A 12 -75.48 -15.76 13.87
C GLU A 12 -74.04 -15.47 13.42
N THR A 13 -73.68 -15.85 12.19
CA THR A 13 -72.38 -15.51 11.60
C THR A 13 -72.25 -14.01 11.30
N PHE A 14 -73.35 -13.34 10.93
CA PHE A 14 -73.34 -11.92 10.67
C PHE A 14 -73.24 -11.10 11.97
N GLU A 15 -73.95 -11.50 13.03
CA GLU A 15 -73.82 -10.86 14.35
C GLU A 15 -72.43 -11.04 14.97
N SER A 16 -71.82 -12.23 14.81
CA SER A 16 -70.47 -12.48 15.30
C SER A 16 -69.39 -11.73 14.50
N LEU A 17 -69.59 -11.53 13.19
CA LEU A 17 -68.73 -10.66 12.37
C LEU A 17 -68.91 -9.17 12.71
N LEU A 18 -70.13 -8.73 13.03
CA LEU A 18 -70.40 -7.38 13.51
C LEU A 18 -69.71 -7.12 14.86
N LYS A 19 -69.83 -8.05 15.82
CA LYS A 19 -69.08 -7.98 17.10
C LYS A 19 -67.57 -7.97 16.89
N LEU A 20 -67.06 -8.79 15.98
CA LEU A 20 -65.63 -8.82 15.66
C LEU A 20 -65.18 -7.49 15.02
N SER A 21 -66.02 -6.85 14.21
CA SER A 21 -65.73 -5.54 13.62
C SER A 21 -65.72 -4.40 14.64
N THR A 22 -66.56 -4.49 15.68
CA THR A 22 -66.59 -3.51 16.77
C THR A 22 -65.46 -3.71 17.78
N ASP A 23 -64.98 -4.95 17.94
CA ASP A 23 -63.90 -5.30 18.86
C ASP A 23 -62.49 -5.15 18.23
N LEU A 24 -62.39 -5.11 16.90
CA LEU A 24 -61.11 -4.95 16.18
C LEU A 24 -60.37 -3.64 16.52
N PRO A 25 -61.03 -2.47 16.61
CA PRO A 25 -60.39 -1.21 16.99
C PRO A 25 -59.92 -1.23 18.44
N THR A 26 -60.67 -1.85 19.34
CA THR A 26 -60.32 -1.89 20.78
C THR A 26 -59.18 -2.87 21.04
N THR A 27 -59.18 -4.01 20.36
CA THR A 27 -58.08 -4.98 20.43
C THR A 27 -56.82 -4.43 19.77
N SER A 28 -56.92 -3.72 18.64
CA SER A 28 -55.74 -3.10 18.01
C SER A 28 -55.13 -1.99 18.88
N LEU A 29 -55.97 -1.20 19.56
CA LEU A 29 -55.53 -0.15 20.49
C LEU A 29 -54.90 -0.75 21.75
N TRP A 30 -55.42 -1.87 22.25
CA TRP A 30 -54.79 -2.65 23.31
C TRP A 30 -53.41 -3.21 22.88
N PHE A 31 -53.29 -3.76 21.67
CA PHE A 31 -52.00 -4.22 21.14
C PHE A 31 -51.02 -3.07 20.89
N GLN A 32 -51.49 -1.90 20.45
CA GLN A 32 -50.65 -0.70 20.32
C GLN A 32 -50.18 -0.19 21.68
N GLN A 33 -51.04 -0.14 22.68
CA GLN A 33 -50.67 0.24 24.04
C GLN A 33 -49.72 -0.76 24.67
N LEU A 34 -49.95 -2.07 24.46
CA LEU A 34 -49.04 -3.11 24.92
C LEU A 34 -47.68 -3.00 24.24
N ARG A 35 -47.66 -2.72 22.93
CA ARG A 35 -46.43 -2.46 22.17
C ARG A 35 -45.73 -1.20 22.67
N GLN A 36 -46.44 -0.11 22.91
CA GLN A 36 -45.85 1.13 23.43
C GLN A 36 -45.33 0.95 24.86
N HIS A 37 -46.03 0.20 25.72
CA HIS A 37 -45.54 -0.14 27.05
C HIS A 37 -44.33 -1.08 26.98
N TRP A 38 -44.28 -2.00 26.00
CA TRP A 38 -43.09 -2.80 25.73
C TRP A 38 -41.93 -1.93 25.28
N ILE A 39 -42.14 -1.05 24.31
CA ILE A 39 -41.12 -0.13 23.81
C ILE A 39 -40.63 0.79 24.94
N ALA A 40 -41.52 1.44 25.69
CA ALA A 40 -41.16 2.28 26.83
C ALA A 40 -40.41 1.54 27.94
N LYS A 41 -40.70 0.24 28.15
CA LYS A 41 -40.00 -0.59 29.15
C LYS A 41 -38.65 -1.13 28.67
N TYR A 42 -38.41 -1.18 27.35
CA TYR A 42 -37.23 -1.81 26.76
C TYR A 42 -36.37 -0.87 25.91
N GLU A 43 -36.75 0.40 25.79
CA GLU A 43 -36.07 1.46 25.05
C GLU A 43 -35.71 2.64 25.99
N GLU A 44 -35.63 2.41 27.30
CA GLU A 44 -34.84 3.28 28.16
C GLU A 44 -33.35 3.14 27.77
N PRO A 45 -32.64 4.24 27.49
CA PRO A 45 -31.24 4.19 27.11
C PRO A 45 -30.45 3.59 28.27
N VAL A 46 -29.72 2.51 28.00
CA VAL A 46 -28.70 1.96 28.89
C VAL A 46 -27.72 3.08 29.20
N THR A 47 -27.87 3.70 30.37
CA THR A 47 -26.94 4.72 30.83
C THR A 47 -25.55 4.08 30.97
N ASP A 48 -24.52 4.81 30.56
CA ASP A 48 -23.10 4.38 30.49
C ASP A 48 -22.51 3.78 31.78
N ALA A 49 -23.26 3.78 32.89
CA ALA A 49 -22.92 3.09 34.13
C ALA A 49 -23.00 1.55 34.04
N GLU A 50 -23.86 0.97 33.19
CA GLU A 50 -23.99 -0.49 33.07
C GLU A 50 -23.01 -1.13 32.06
N LEU A 51 -22.50 -0.35 31.11
CA LEU A 51 -21.43 -0.76 30.18
C LEU A 51 -20.03 -0.77 30.83
N ALA A 52 -19.88 -0.22 32.04
CA ALA A 52 -18.65 -0.26 32.81
C ALA A 52 -18.41 -1.61 33.54
N LEU A 53 -19.41 -2.48 33.64
CA LEU A 53 -19.29 -3.81 34.27
C LEU A 53 -18.68 -4.90 33.36
N GLY A 54 -18.40 -4.57 32.09
CA GLY A 54 -17.83 -5.50 31.10
C GLY A 54 -16.31 -5.44 30.94
N LYS A 55 -15.60 -4.57 31.68
CA LYS A 55 -14.13 -4.55 31.72
C LYS A 55 -13.69 -5.01 33.09
N GLY A 56 -12.86 -6.05 33.14
CA GLY A 56 -12.41 -6.70 34.37
C GLY A 56 -11.83 -5.74 35.41
N ALA A 57 -12.70 -5.22 36.28
CA ALA A 57 -12.31 -4.73 37.58
C ALA A 57 -11.95 -5.97 38.41
N THR A 58 -10.67 -6.12 38.72
CA THR A 58 -10.23 -6.96 39.82
C THR A 58 -10.87 -6.42 41.09
N PHE A 59 -12.01 -6.98 41.49
CA PHE A 59 -12.54 -6.80 42.83
C PHE A 59 -11.46 -7.30 43.82
N PRO A 60 -10.96 -6.47 44.73
CA PRO A 60 -10.21 -6.98 45.87
C PRO A 60 -11.26 -7.45 46.87
N ASP A 61 -11.79 -8.66 46.67
CA ASP A 61 -12.77 -9.21 47.58
C ASP A 61 -12.40 -10.66 47.93
N ASN A 62 -11.83 -10.80 49.13
CA ASN A 62 -11.30 -12.03 49.69
C ASN A 62 -12.38 -12.95 50.28
N ASP A 63 -13.68 -12.63 50.11
CA ASP A 63 -14.75 -13.26 50.91
C ASP A 63 -15.87 -13.96 50.13
N ARG A 64 -15.70 -14.26 48.84
CA ARG A 64 -16.71 -15.01 48.07
C ARG A 64 -16.50 -16.53 48.09
N THR A 65 -16.74 -17.13 49.24
CA THR A 65 -17.15 -18.56 49.35
C THR A 65 -18.61 -18.70 49.74
N GLU A 66 -19.48 -17.84 49.23
CA GLU A 66 -20.92 -18.12 49.22
C GLU A 66 -21.27 -18.71 47.85
N ARG A 67 -21.78 -19.95 47.87
CA ARG A 67 -22.32 -20.64 46.69
C ARG A 67 -23.38 -19.74 46.05
N LEU A 68 -23.01 -19.06 44.96
CA LEU A 68 -23.98 -18.43 44.09
C LEU A 68 -24.85 -19.54 43.47
N ASP A 69 -26.12 -19.61 43.86
CA ASP A 69 -27.09 -20.53 43.24
C ASP A 69 -27.49 -19.99 41.86
N ILE A 70 -26.61 -20.24 40.88
CA ILE A 70 -26.76 -19.93 39.46
C ILE A 70 -28.15 -20.34 38.92
N PRO A 71 -28.76 -21.48 39.30
CA PRO A 71 -30.09 -21.86 38.82
C PRO A 71 -31.24 -20.95 39.29
N ALA A 72 -31.10 -20.27 40.43
CA ALA A 72 -32.13 -19.38 40.97
C ALA A 72 -32.10 -17.99 40.29
N LEU A 73 -30.90 -17.49 39.98
CA LEU A 73 -30.66 -16.24 39.25
C LEU A 73 -31.08 -16.33 37.77
N LEU A 74 -30.87 -17.48 37.13
CA LEU A 74 -31.28 -17.68 35.73
C LEU A 74 -32.81 -17.77 35.55
N ARG A 75 -33.55 -18.19 36.60
CA ARG A 75 -35.02 -18.24 36.58
C ARG A 75 -35.67 -16.86 36.70
N SER A 76 -35.02 -15.90 37.37
CA SER A 76 -35.57 -14.57 37.57
C SER A 76 -35.32 -13.62 36.39
N GLN A 77 -34.27 -13.85 35.59
CA GLN A 77 -33.94 -13.04 34.41
C GLN A 77 -33.47 -13.87 33.20
N PRO A 78 -34.37 -14.28 32.30
CA PRO A 78 -34.03 -15.16 31.17
C PRO A 78 -33.13 -14.50 30.09
N LYS A 79 -32.98 -13.17 30.10
CA LYS A 79 -32.05 -12.46 29.20
C LYS A 79 -30.57 -12.64 29.57
N ASN A 80 -30.28 -13.05 30.81
CA ASN A 80 -28.90 -13.17 31.31
C ASN A 80 -28.26 -14.54 31.02
N VAL A 81 -29.03 -15.49 30.48
CA VAL A 81 -28.57 -16.84 30.16
C VAL A 81 -27.46 -16.81 29.09
N GLU A 82 -27.58 -15.93 28.09
CA GLU A 82 -26.56 -15.77 27.03
C GLU A 82 -25.26 -15.17 27.58
N ALA A 83 -25.36 -14.19 28.48
CA ALA A 83 -24.19 -13.57 29.10
C ALA A 83 -23.45 -14.55 30.02
N GLU A 84 -24.18 -15.33 30.82
CA GLU A 84 -23.62 -16.41 31.65
C GLU A 84 -23.02 -17.54 30.80
N PHE A 85 -23.65 -17.91 29.68
CA PHE A 85 -23.09 -18.89 28.74
C PHE A 85 -21.74 -18.41 28.19
N ARG A 86 -21.64 -17.15 27.76
CA ARG A 86 -20.38 -16.55 27.31
C ARG A 86 -19.34 -16.45 28.42
N PHE A 87 -19.76 -16.05 29.63
CA PHE A 87 -18.88 -16.02 30.79
C PHE A 87 -18.29 -17.39 31.10
N HIS A 88 -19.12 -18.44 31.12
CA HIS A 88 -18.65 -19.81 31.30
C HIS A 88 -17.80 -20.29 30.13
N GLU A 89 -18.12 -19.94 28.88
CA GLU A 89 -17.30 -20.26 27.72
C GLU A 89 -15.89 -19.66 27.85
N GLU A 90 -15.80 -18.39 28.25
CA GLU A 90 -14.52 -17.72 28.52
C GLU A 90 -13.78 -18.31 29.72
N LEU A 91 -14.49 -18.65 30.80
CA LEU A 91 -13.93 -19.32 31.97
C LEU A 91 -13.36 -20.69 31.59
N PHE A 92 -14.08 -21.48 30.79
CA PHE A 92 -13.60 -22.77 30.30
C PHE A 92 -12.42 -22.62 29.33
N LYS A 93 -12.40 -21.58 28.48
CA LYS A 93 -11.23 -21.25 27.64
C LYS A 93 -10.00 -20.94 28.48
N LYS A 94 -10.14 -20.11 29.51
CA LYS A 94 -9.08 -19.78 30.47
C LYS A 94 -8.61 -21.02 31.23
N LEU A 95 -9.55 -21.80 31.77
CA LEU A 95 -9.24 -23.03 32.50
C LEU A 95 -8.54 -24.07 31.62
N LYS A 96 -8.96 -24.22 30.36
CA LYS A 96 -8.30 -25.08 29.39
C LYS A 96 -6.87 -24.60 29.10
N PHE A 97 -6.67 -23.28 28.94
CA PHE A 97 -5.34 -22.71 28.74
C PHE A 97 -4.43 -23.02 29.92
N THR A 98 -4.88 -22.72 31.15
CA THR A 98 -4.13 -23.01 32.38
C THR A 98 -3.86 -24.51 32.55
N TYR A 99 -4.81 -25.38 32.23
CA TYR A 99 -4.61 -26.83 32.29
C TYR A 99 -3.55 -27.32 31.29
N VAL A 100 -3.61 -26.84 30.04
CA VAL A 100 -2.63 -27.21 29.01
C VAL A 100 -1.23 -26.70 29.40
N GLU A 101 -1.14 -25.48 29.91
CA GLU A 101 0.10 -24.91 30.42
C GLU A 101 0.66 -25.72 31.59
N GLN A 102 -0.18 -26.05 32.58
CA GLN A 102 0.24 -26.83 33.74
C GLN A 102 0.67 -28.24 33.35
N LYS A 103 -0.06 -28.89 32.43
CA LYS A 103 0.30 -30.20 31.89
C LYS A 103 1.60 -30.15 31.09
N ALA A 104 1.87 -29.06 30.38
CA ALA A 104 3.13 -28.85 29.68
C ALA A 104 4.29 -28.65 30.68
N LYS A 105 4.09 -27.84 31.73
CA LYS A 105 5.06 -27.66 32.82
C LYS A 105 5.35 -28.99 33.53
N GLU A 106 4.31 -29.74 33.89
CA GLU A 106 4.43 -31.06 34.50
C GLU A 106 5.17 -32.05 33.57
N GLY A 107 4.83 -32.07 32.28
CA GLY A 107 5.51 -32.89 31.29
C GLY A 107 6.98 -32.52 31.11
N PHE A 108 7.31 -31.23 31.16
CA PHE A 108 8.70 -30.75 31.14
C PHE A 108 9.46 -31.19 32.39
N LEU A 109 8.90 -30.95 33.58
CA LEU A 109 9.48 -31.37 34.85
C LEU A 109 9.71 -32.89 34.91
N LYS A 110 8.73 -33.69 34.48
CA LYS A 110 8.86 -35.15 34.39
C LYS A 110 10.01 -35.58 33.48
N ARG A 111 10.18 -34.94 32.32
CA ARG A 111 11.30 -35.24 31.39
C ARG A 111 12.65 -34.83 31.93
N VAL A 112 12.72 -33.72 32.66
CA VAL A 112 13.97 -33.22 33.27
C VAL A 112 14.37 -34.06 34.50
N LEU A 113 13.39 -34.58 35.25
CA LEU A 113 13.60 -35.37 36.46
C LEU A 113 13.71 -36.90 36.20
N ASP A 114 13.37 -37.38 35.00
CA ASP A 114 13.58 -38.77 34.60
C ASP A 114 15.09 -39.07 34.49
N ILE A 115 15.57 -40.05 35.25
CA ILE A 115 16.96 -40.56 35.20
C ILE A 115 16.94 -41.98 34.63
N PRO A 116 17.58 -42.26 33.48
CA PRO A 116 18.33 -41.34 32.62
C PRO A 116 17.40 -40.49 31.72
N PRO A 117 17.80 -39.24 31.40
CA PRO A 117 17.00 -38.36 30.56
C PRO A 117 16.82 -38.99 29.18
N LYS A 118 15.57 -39.29 28.81
CA LYS A 118 15.22 -39.78 27.48
C LYS A 118 15.24 -38.62 26.51
N PHE A 119 16.37 -38.44 25.83
CA PHE A 119 16.44 -37.57 24.65
C PHE A 119 15.71 -38.25 23.49
N PRO A 120 14.95 -37.49 22.68
CA PRO A 120 14.38 -38.03 21.46
C PRO A 120 15.47 -38.65 20.61
N THR A 121 15.23 -39.85 20.10
CA THR A 121 16.19 -40.49 19.19
C THR A 121 16.11 -39.79 17.83
N ASP A 122 17.20 -39.74 17.06
CA ASP A 122 17.22 -39.10 15.74
C ASP A 122 16.07 -39.57 14.82
N GLN A 123 15.67 -40.85 14.94
CA GLN A 123 14.51 -41.41 14.24
C GLN A 123 13.17 -40.77 14.64
N GLU A 124 12.97 -40.49 15.94
CA GLU A 124 11.74 -39.85 16.43
C GLU A 124 11.66 -38.39 15.98
N ILE A 125 12.80 -37.71 15.86
CA ILE A 125 12.89 -36.35 15.34
C ILE A 125 12.53 -36.34 13.85
N GLU A 126 13.10 -37.25 13.07
CA GLU A 126 12.82 -37.37 11.63
C GLU A 126 11.34 -37.70 11.37
N GLU A 127 10.73 -38.59 12.15
CA GLU A 127 9.29 -38.88 12.07
C GLU A 127 8.42 -37.66 12.46
N MET A 128 8.83 -36.89 13.47
CA MET A 128 8.14 -35.66 13.88
C MET A 128 8.22 -34.58 12.79
N GLU A 129 9.37 -34.42 12.16
CA GLU A 129 9.59 -33.50 11.06
C GLU A 129 8.80 -33.90 9.82
N GLY A 130 8.78 -35.19 9.47
CA GLY A 130 7.96 -35.73 8.38
C GLY A 130 6.47 -35.45 8.58
N ARG A 131 5.93 -35.73 9.78
CA ARG A 131 4.53 -35.42 10.10
C ARG A 131 4.23 -33.92 10.12
N SER A 132 5.19 -33.10 10.51
CA SER A 132 5.06 -31.64 10.49
C SER A 132 5.04 -31.10 9.05
N ALA A 133 5.89 -31.64 8.18
CA ALA A 133 5.93 -31.32 6.77
C ALA A 133 4.62 -31.72 6.06
N GLU A 134 4.11 -32.92 6.32
CA GLU A 134 2.83 -33.38 5.77
C GLU A 134 1.67 -32.49 6.21
N LYS A 135 1.56 -32.19 7.52
CA LYS A 135 0.53 -31.27 8.04
C LYS A 135 0.66 -29.86 7.45
N LYS A 136 1.88 -29.35 7.25
CA LYS A 136 2.10 -28.07 6.57
C LYS A 136 1.63 -28.10 5.11
N ASN A 137 1.88 -29.19 4.40
CA ASN A 137 1.44 -29.35 3.00
C ASN A 137 -0.08 -29.41 2.90
N VAL A 138 -0.74 -30.19 3.77
CA VAL A 138 -2.21 -30.25 3.84
C VAL A 138 -2.80 -28.87 4.19
N LEU A 139 -2.19 -28.14 5.13
CA LEU A 139 -2.64 -26.79 5.48
C LEU A 139 -2.48 -25.82 4.32
N ARG A 140 -1.37 -25.89 3.57
CA ARG A 140 -1.15 -25.06 2.38
C ARG A 140 -2.18 -25.36 1.29
N ALA A 141 -2.47 -26.63 1.03
CA ALA A 141 -3.49 -27.05 0.07
C ALA A 141 -4.89 -26.54 0.47
N LYS A 142 -5.26 -26.68 1.76
CA LYS A 142 -6.55 -26.15 2.26
C LYS A 142 -6.63 -24.64 2.19
N LYS A 143 -5.55 -23.91 2.53
CA LYS A 143 -5.50 -22.45 2.40
C LYS A 143 -5.65 -22.01 0.94
N ALA A 144 -5.05 -22.74 0.00
CA ALA A 144 -5.23 -22.46 -1.42
C ALA A 144 -6.69 -22.72 -1.86
N ALA A 145 -7.28 -23.84 -1.47
CA ALA A 145 -8.67 -24.15 -1.79
C ALA A 145 -9.66 -23.10 -1.24
N VAL A 146 -9.46 -22.64 0.00
CA VAL A 146 -10.29 -21.58 0.60
C VAL A 146 -10.13 -20.25 -0.14
N ARG A 147 -8.92 -19.90 -0.56
CA ARG A 147 -8.70 -18.68 -1.37
C ARG A 147 -9.41 -18.77 -2.71
N ASN A 148 -9.29 -19.90 -3.42
CA ASN A 148 -9.98 -20.10 -4.69
C ASN A 148 -11.50 -20.03 -4.52
N MET A 149 -12.05 -20.66 -3.48
CA MET A 149 -13.48 -20.62 -3.20
C MET A 149 -13.96 -19.20 -2.87
N ARG A 150 -13.14 -18.40 -2.18
CA ARG A 150 -13.44 -16.99 -1.93
C ARG A 150 -13.45 -16.18 -3.23
N GLU A 151 -12.45 -16.38 -4.09
CA GLU A 151 -12.41 -15.72 -5.40
C GLU A 151 -13.60 -16.11 -6.28
N GLU A 152 -14.04 -17.36 -6.24
CA GLU A 152 -15.26 -17.80 -6.94
C GLU A 152 -16.52 -17.12 -6.39
N VAL A 153 -16.64 -17.00 -5.07
CA VAL A 153 -17.74 -16.29 -4.43
C VAL A 153 -17.72 -14.81 -4.79
N ASP A 154 -16.55 -14.16 -4.75
CA ASP A 154 -16.41 -12.74 -5.11
C ASP A 154 -16.83 -12.50 -6.57
N ARG A 155 -16.38 -13.36 -7.51
CA ARG A 155 -16.82 -13.31 -8.92
C ARG A 155 -18.33 -13.53 -9.07
N LEU A 156 -18.90 -14.45 -8.30
CA LEU A 156 -20.34 -14.71 -8.33
C LEU A 156 -21.12 -13.50 -7.82
N ILE A 157 -20.66 -12.86 -6.74
CA ILE A 157 -21.25 -11.64 -6.19
C ILE A 157 -21.24 -10.53 -7.24
N GLU A 158 -20.10 -10.31 -7.89
CA GLU A 158 -19.98 -9.31 -8.97
C GLU A 158 -20.93 -9.61 -10.13
N SER A 159 -20.96 -10.88 -10.59
CA SER A 159 -21.85 -11.30 -11.67
C SER A 159 -23.33 -11.11 -11.31
N VAL A 160 -23.73 -11.44 -10.08
CA VAL A 160 -25.11 -11.28 -9.61
C VAL A 160 -25.46 -9.81 -9.45
N TYR A 161 -24.55 -8.99 -8.93
CA TYR A 161 -24.74 -7.56 -8.79
C TYR A 161 -24.96 -6.89 -10.15
N HIS A 162 -24.09 -7.19 -11.13
CA HIS A 162 -24.24 -6.66 -12.48
C HIS A 162 -25.50 -7.19 -13.18
N GLY A 163 -25.83 -8.47 -13.01
CA GLY A 163 -27.06 -9.05 -13.55
C GLY A 163 -28.33 -8.40 -12.97
N HIS A 164 -28.35 -8.15 -11.67
CA HIS A 164 -29.45 -7.46 -11.00
C HIS A 164 -29.56 -6.00 -11.45
N ALA A 165 -28.45 -5.28 -11.57
CA ALA A 165 -28.45 -3.90 -12.07
C ALA A 165 -29.01 -3.81 -13.49
N ALA A 166 -28.58 -4.70 -14.39
CA ALA A 166 -29.09 -4.76 -15.76
C ALA A 166 -30.58 -5.12 -15.82
N LEU A 167 -31.04 -6.05 -14.97
CA LEU A 167 -32.46 -6.40 -14.89
C LEU A 167 -33.31 -5.22 -14.38
N LEU A 168 -32.80 -4.46 -13.42
CA LEU A 168 -33.47 -3.27 -12.89
C LEU A 168 -33.62 -2.20 -13.97
N GLU A 169 -32.56 -1.96 -14.74
CA GLU A 169 -32.57 -1.02 -15.87
C GLU A 169 -33.57 -1.47 -16.96
N GLN A 170 -33.54 -2.75 -17.35
CA GLN A 170 -34.52 -3.31 -18.29
C GLN A 170 -35.95 -3.21 -17.77
N SER A 171 -36.16 -3.44 -16.48
CA SER A 171 -37.48 -3.28 -15.85
C SER A 171 -37.95 -1.83 -15.91
N GLN A 172 -37.07 -0.86 -15.68
CA GLN A 172 -37.38 0.57 -15.79
C GLN A 172 -37.74 0.95 -17.22
N MET A 173 -36.92 0.54 -18.20
CA MET A 173 -37.21 0.77 -19.62
C MET A 173 -38.54 0.13 -20.05
N ALA A 174 -38.84 -1.09 -19.57
CA ALA A 174 -40.10 -1.75 -19.86
C ALA A 174 -41.30 -1.01 -19.26
N THR A 175 -41.16 -0.45 -18.05
CA THR A 175 -42.21 0.38 -17.45
C THR A 175 -42.42 1.69 -18.19
N GLU A 176 -41.34 2.37 -18.58
CA GLU A 176 -41.39 3.61 -19.37
C GLU A 176 -42.06 3.37 -20.72
N LEU A 177 -41.64 2.33 -21.44
CA LEU A 177 -42.25 1.96 -22.73
C LEU A 177 -43.72 1.56 -22.57
N SER A 178 -44.08 0.87 -21.47
CA SER A 178 -45.47 0.54 -21.20
C SER A 178 -46.33 1.79 -20.94
N ASP A 179 -45.76 2.82 -20.32
CA ASP A 179 -46.48 4.07 -20.08
C ASP A 179 -46.58 4.93 -21.34
N GLU A 180 -45.53 4.96 -22.17
CA GLU A 180 -45.55 5.55 -23.50
C GLU A 180 -46.61 4.88 -24.39
N TYR A 181 -46.69 3.54 -24.37
CA TYR A 181 -47.73 2.81 -25.12
C TYR A 181 -49.14 3.17 -24.66
N LYS A 182 -49.37 3.34 -23.35
CA LYS A 182 -50.69 3.79 -22.84
C LYS A 182 -51.01 5.22 -23.28
N GLN A 183 -50.03 6.11 -23.30
CA GLN A 183 -50.21 7.48 -23.79
C GLN A 183 -50.55 7.49 -25.28
N MET A 184 -49.78 6.75 -26.09
CA MET A 184 -50.03 6.62 -27.53
C MET A 184 -51.38 5.95 -27.82
N ASP A 185 -51.79 4.94 -27.05
CA ASP A 185 -53.13 4.33 -27.20
C ASP A 185 -54.24 5.33 -26.85
N ALA A 186 -54.06 6.14 -25.80
CA ALA A 186 -55.01 7.20 -25.46
C ALA A 186 -55.09 8.27 -26.57
N GLU A 187 -53.95 8.69 -27.12
CA GLU A 187 -53.89 9.62 -28.25
C GLU A 187 -54.54 9.06 -29.51
N LEU A 188 -54.32 7.77 -29.82
CA LEU A 188 -54.96 7.09 -30.94
C LEU A 188 -56.47 6.99 -30.75
N GLN A 189 -56.95 6.70 -29.53
CA GLN A 189 -58.37 6.71 -29.22
C GLN A 189 -58.97 8.12 -29.37
N GLU A 190 -58.24 9.16 -28.96
CA GLU A 190 -58.66 10.56 -29.14
C GLU A 190 -58.67 10.97 -30.62
N LEU A 191 -57.62 10.63 -31.38
CA LEU A 191 -57.53 10.86 -32.82
C LEU A 191 -58.63 10.12 -33.59
N ASN A 192 -58.93 8.88 -33.22
CA ASN A 192 -60.00 8.10 -33.84
C ASN A 192 -61.38 8.68 -33.49
N ALA A 193 -61.56 9.22 -32.28
CA ALA A 193 -62.78 9.96 -31.92
C ALA A 193 -62.90 11.29 -32.69
N ARG A 194 -61.79 11.96 -33.00
CA ARG A 194 -61.72 13.19 -33.82
C ARG A 194 -61.92 12.89 -35.32
N GLN A 195 -61.37 11.79 -35.82
CA GLN A 195 -61.52 11.30 -37.18
C GLN A 195 -62.87 10.61 -37.36
N ASN A 196 -63.96 11.38 -37.28
CA ASN A 196 -65.19 10.98 -37.94
C ASN A 196 -64.98 11.11 -39.46
N PRO A 197 -65.13 10.04 -40.27
CA PRO A 197 -64.75 10.01 -41.69
C PRO A 197 -65.74 10.77 -42.61
N ARG A 198 -66.36 11.86 -42.15
CA ARG A 198 -67.36 12.59 -42.93
C ARG A 198 -66.98 14.01 -43.34
N THR A 199 -65.81 14.53 -42.97
CA THR A 199 -65.42 15.91 -43.31
C THR A 199 -63.90 16.10 -43.39
N VAL A 200 -63.25 15.64 -44.46
CA VAL A 200 -61.87 16.05 -44.77
C VAL A 200 -61.82 16.49 -46.23
N SER A 201 -61.37 17.73 -46.45
CA SER A 201 -61.30 18.38 -47.76
C SER A 201 -60.05 17.92 -48.53
N ILE A 202 -60.08 17.96 -49.86
CA ILE A 202 -58.97 17.55 -50.74
C ILE A 202 -57.66 18.29 -50.40
N GLU A 203 -57.74 19.54 -49.94
CA GLU A 203 -56.60 20.36 -49.51
C GLU A 203 -55.85 19.79 -48.29
N GLU A 204 -56.55 19.08 -47.40
CA GLU A 204 -55.94 18.45 -46.22
C GLU A 204 -55.20 17.18 -46.62
N HIS A 205 -55.65 16.49 -47.67
CA HIS A 205 -54.92 15.36 -48.26
C HIS A 205 -53.64 15.80 -49.00
N GLU A 206 -53.67 16.94 -49.69
CA GLU A 206 -52.47 17.49 -50.35
C GLU A 206 -51.39 17.87 -49.33
N LYS A 207 -51.77 18.52 -48.22
CA LYS A 207 -50.83 18.81 -47.11
C LYS A 207 -50.27 17.55 -46.47
N ALA A 208 -51.09 16.52 -46.25
CA ALA A 208 -50.62 15.26 -45.70
C ALA A 208 -49.63 14.54 -46.64
N VAL A 209 -49.81 14.68 -47.97
CA VAL A 209 -48.86 14.14 -48.95
C VAL A 209 -47.54 14.91 -48.93
N GLU A 210 -47.56 16.23 -48.79
CA GLU A 210 -46.35 17.05 -48.65
C GLU A 210 -45.59 16.73 -47.36
N GLU A 211 -46.29 16.56 -46.23
CA GLU A 211 -45.70 16.16 -44.95
C GLU A 211 -45.08 14.75 -45.03
N GLN A 212 -45.76 13.81 -45.68
CA GLN A 212 -45.23 12.47 -45.92
C GLN A 212 -44.01 12.48 -46.85
N ALA A 213 -44.00 13.32 -47.88
CA ALA A 213 -42.85 13.47 -48.77
C ALA A 213 -41.64 14.05 -48.04
N ALA A 214 -41.84 15.03 -47.15
CA ALA A 214 -40.78 15.57 -46.31
C ALA A 214 -40.22 14.52 -45.33
N ALA A 215 -41.09 13.74 -44.70
CA ALA A 215 -40.69 12.65 -43.81
C ALA A 215 -39.90 11.54 -44.54
N ILE A 216 -40.30 11.20 -45.78
CA ILE A 216 -39.55 10.25 -46.62
C ILE A 216 -38.17 10.80 -46.97
N ALA A 217 -38.05 12.08 -47.32
CA ALA A 217 -36.77 12.71 -47.63
C ALA A 217 -35.82 12.71 -46.41
N GLU A 218 -36.34 12.99 -45.21
CA GLU A 218 -35.56 12.92 -43.97
C GLU A 218 -35.09 11.49 -43.66
N LEU A 219 -35.97 10.49 -43.82
CA LEU A 219 -35.61 9.08 -43.66
C LEU A 219 -34.56 8.63 -44.68
N GLU A 220 -34.64 9.10 -45.93
CA GLU A 220 -33.63 8.84 -46.94
C GLU A 220 -32.26 9.45 -46.58
N GLU A 221 -32.25 10.67 -46.02
CA GLU A 221 -31.03 11.30 -45.51
C GLU A 221 -30.43 10.48 -44.35
N GLN A 222 -31.25 10.05 -43.40
CA GLN A 222 -30.82 9.20 -42.29
C GLN A 222 -30.28 7.85 -42.79
N VAL A 223 -30.94 7.21 -43.75
CA VAL A 223 -30.47 5.96 -44.36
C VAL A 223 -29.12 6.16 -45.04
N ASN A 224 -28.91 7.26 -45.76
CA ASN A 224 -27.64 7.57 -46.39
C ASN A 224 -26.54 7.87 -45.35
N HIS A 225 -26.87 8.56 -44.27
CA HIS A 225 -25.96 8.76 -43.14
C HIS A 225 -25.52 7.42 -42.51
N TRP A 226 -26.46 6.52 -42.24
CA TRP A 226 -26.14 5.21 -41.67
C TRP A 226 -25.37 4.31 -42.62
N ARG A 227 -25.67 4.36 -43.93
CA ARG A 227 -24.90 3.65 -44.96
C ARG A 227 -23.44 4.12 -45.00
N SER A 228 -23.20 5.43 -45.03
CA SER A 228 -21.83 5.98 -45.01
C SER A 228 -21.09 5.62 -43.71
N THR A 229 -21.78 5.65 -42.57
CA THR A 229 -21.21 5.22 -41.28
C THR A 229 -20.86 3.74 -41.27
N LEU A 230 -21.72 2.89 -41.85
CA LEU A 230 -21.48 1.46 -41.98
C LEU A 230 -20.26 1.18 -42.87
N GLU A 231 -20.16 1.84 -44.03
CA GLU A 231 -19.02 1.72 -44.94
C GLU A 231 -17.72 2.16 -44.29
N TYR A 232 -17.73 3.28 -43.56
CA TYR A 232 -16.59 3.74 -42.77
C TYR A 232 -16.15 2.71 -41.73
N ARG A 233 -17.10 2.15 -40.96
CA ARG A 233 -16.82 1.11 -39.96
C ARG A 233 -16.29 -0.17 -40.60
N GLN A 234 -16.87 -0.62 -41.72
CA GLN A 234 -16.40 -1.79 -42.46
C GLN A 234 -14.97 -1.59 -42.98
N SER A 235 -14.64 -0.41 -43.50
CA SER A 235 -13.29 -0.06 -43.94
C SER A 235 -12.30 -0.12 -42.76
N LYS A 236 -12.66 0.45 -41.61
CA LYS A 236 -11.84 0.40 -40.39
C LYS A 236 -11.63 -1.03 -39.89
N THR A 237 -12.67 -1.86 -39.89
CA THR A 237 -12.56 -3.29 -39.51
C THR A 237 -11.64 -4.06 -40.45
N LYS A 238 -11.69 -3.78 -41.76
CA LYS A 238 -10.75 -4.38 -42.73
C LYS A 238 -9.31 -3.96 -42.48
N ALA A 239 -9.06 -2.68 -42.24
CA ALA A 239 -7.72 -2.18 -41.90
C ALA A 239 -7.16 -2.85 -40.63
N VAL A 240 -7.97 -2.96 -39.57
CA VAL A 240 -7.56 -3.67 -38.35
C VAL A 240 -7.33 -5.16 -38.60
N ALA A 241 -8.15 -5.81 -39.42
CA ALA A 241 -7.95 -7.22 -39.78
C ALA A 241 -6.63 -7.43 -40.54
N GLU A 242 -6.26 -6.51 -41.44
CA GLU A 242 -4.97 -6.52 -42.14
C GLU A 242 -3.79 -6.28 -41.18
N GLU A 243 -3.93 -5.37 -40.21
CA GLU A 243 -2.93 -5.17 -39.16
C GLU A 243 -2.74 -6.43 -38.31
N VAL A 244 -3.83 -7.07 -37.89
CA VAL A 244 -3.78 -8.34 -37.15
C VAL A 244 -3.09 -9.41 -37.99
N ALA A 245 -3.46 -9.55 -39.26
CA ALA A 245 -2.83 -10.51 -40.18
C ALA A 245 -1.31 -10.26 -40.28
N ASN A 246 -0.86 -9.01 -40.34
CA ASN A 246 0.56 -8.64 -40.35
C ASN A 246 1.29 -8.89 -39.02
N LEU A 247 0.59 -8.80 -37.89
CA LEU A 247 1.17 -9.03 -36.56
C LEU A 247 1.27 -10.52 -36.20
N THR A 248 0.37 -11.38 -36.70
CA THR A 248 0.43 -12.82 -36.44
C THR A 248 1.77 -13.50 -36.83
N PRO A 249 2.38 -13.27 -38.01
CA PRO A 249 3.68 -13.86 -38.33
C PRO A 249 4.80 -13.30 -37.44
N LYS A 250 4.79 -11.98 -37.14
CA LYS A 250 5.80 -11.37 -36.25
C LYS A 250 5.75 -11.98 -34.84
N ARG A 251 4.55 -12.27 -34.35
CA ARG A 251 4.36 -12.98 -33.09
C ARG A 251 4.93 -14.40 -33.16
N ALA A 252 4.62 -15.13 -34.23
CA ALA A 252 5.13 -16.50 -34.41
C ALA A 252 6.68 -16.53 -34.52
N GLU A 253 7.29 -15.56 -35.20
CA GLU A 253 8.75 -15.40 -35.27
C GLU A 253 9.36 -15.12 -33.89
N ALA A 254 8.76 -14.21 -33.12
CA ALA A 254 9.21 -13.90 -31.76
C ALA A 254 9.09 -15.11 -30.82
N GLU A 255 7.98 -15.86 -30.91
CA GLU A 255 7.77 -17.10 -30.15
C GLU A 255 8.79 -18.19 -30.55
N ALA A 256 9.11 -18.31 -31.84
CA ALA A 256 10.14 -19.24 -32.32
C ALA A 256 11.55 -18.86 -31.81
N CYS A 257 11.90 -17.57 -31.84
CA CYS A 257 13.15 -17.07 -31.27
C CYS A 257 13.24 -17.32 -29.76
N ALA A 258 12.15 -17.11 -29.03
CA ALA A 258 12.09 -17.40 -27.60
C ALA A 258 12.21 -18.91 -27.31
N ALA A 259 11.57 -19.76 -28.11
CA ALA A 259 11.68 -21.21 -27.99
C ALA A 259 13.10 -21.71 -28.26
N GLU A 260 13.80 -21.14 -29.25
CA GLU A 260 15.19 -21.49 -29.54
C GLU A 260 16.13 -21.03 -28.43
N ALA A 261 15.93 -19.82 -27.88
CA ALA A 261 16.66 -19.35 -26.70
C ALA A 261 16.46 -20.26 -25.48
N LEU A 262 15.23 -20.76 -25.27
CA LEU A 262 14.92 -21.75 -24.23
C LEU A 262 15.57 -23.10 -24.49
N ARG A 263 15.64 -23.56 -25.75
CA ARG A 263 16.33 -24.80 -26.12
C ARG A 263 17.83 -24.70 -25.83
N ILE A 264 18.44 -23.56 -26.17
CA ILE A 264 19.84 -23.27 -25.88
C ILE A 264 20.07 -23.21 -24.36
N SER A 265 19.19 -22.57 -23.59
CA SER A 265 19.25 -22.55 -22.11
C SER A 265 19.18 -23.97 -21.53
N LYS A 266 18.22 -24.79 -21.97
CA LYS A 266 18.09 -26.20 -21.55
C LYS A 266 19.29 -27.09 -21.91
N SER A 267 20.06 -26.72 -22.92
CA SER A 267 21.29 -27.43 -23.33
C SER A 267 22.54 -27.02 -22.55
N LYS A 268 22.46 -25.96 -21.73
CA LYS A 268 23.55 -25.52 -20.84
C LYS A 268 23.47 -26.28 -19.51
N ASP A 269 24.63 -26.45 -18.88
CA ASP A 269 24.73 -27.06 -17.55
C ASP A 269 23.89 -26.24 -16.54
N PRO A 270 22.87 -26.85 -15.88
CA PRO A 270 22.04 -26.16 -14.89
C PRO A 270 22.86 -25.47 -13.79
N LYS A 271 24.03 -26.03 -13.43
CA LYS A 271 24.93 -25.42 -12.43
C LYS A 271 25.52 -24.09 -12.87
N LEU A 272 25.78 -23.93 -14.17
CA LEU A 272 26.29 -22.67 -14.73
C LEU A 272 25.20 -21.59 -14.76
N GLU A 273 23.95 -21.99 -14.98
CA GLU A 273 22.80 -21.09 -14.94
C GLU A 273 22.49 -20.64 -13.52
N GLU A 274 22.48 -21.56 -12.54
CA GLU A 274 22.38 -21.24 -11.12
C GLU A 274 23.50 -20.29 -10.68
N LEU A 275 24.74 -20.56 -11.09
CA LEU A 275 25.87 -19.69 -10.78
C LEU A 275 25.75 -18.32 -11.47
N GLY A 276 25.22 -18.28 -12.69
CA GLY A 276 24.96 -17.03 -13.41
C GLY A 276 23.86 -16.18 -12.77
N ILE A 277 22.79 -16.82 -12.27
CA ILE A 277 21.74 -16.17 -11.50
C ILE A 277 22.33 -15.62 -10.20
N TRP A 278 23.11 -16.44 -9.49
CA TRP A 278 23.79 -16.03 -8.27
C TRP A 278 24.70 -14.82 -8.51
N TYR A 279 25.55 -14.83 -9.55
CA TYR A 279 26.39 -13.67 -9.87
C TYR A 279 25.57 -12.43 -10.21
N LYS A 280 24.45 -12.55 -10.92
CA LYS A 280 23.56 -11.41 -11.20
C LYS A 280 22.97 -10.84 -9.91
N GLU A 281 22.50 -11.70 -9.01
CA GLU A 281 21.99 -11.30 -7.70
C GLU A 281 23.07 -10.62 -6.86
N GLN A 282 24.30 -11.18 -6.84
CA GLN A 282 25.43 -10.57 -6.14
C GLN A 282 25.82 -9.22 -6.75
N ILE A 283 25.80 -9.08 -8.08
CA ILE A 283 26.07 -7.80 -8.75
C ILE A 283 24.98 -6.78 -8.41
N CYS A 284 23.71 -7.17 -8.38
CA CYS A 284 22.62 -6.30 -7.94
C CYS A 284 22.79 -5.86 -6.49
N LEU A 285 23.14 -6.78 -5.59
CA LEU A 285 23.42 -6.47 -4.19
C LEU A 285 24.61 -5.50 -4.06
N LEU A 286 25.71 -5.74 -4.79
CA LEU A 286 26.87 -4.87 -4.78
C LEU A 286 26.55 -3.47 -5.31
N LYS A 287 25.74 -3.37 -6.39
CA LYS A 287 25.24 -2.09 -6.89
C LYS A 287 24.43 -1.36 -5.83
N GLN A 288 23.50 -2.04 -5.16
CA GLN A 288 22.70 -1.46 -4.07
C GLN A 288 23.56 -1.00 -2.89
N LEU A 289 24.54 -1.80 -2.46
CA LEU A 289 25.45 -1.43 -1.37
C LEU A 289 26.32 -0.22 -1.71
N GLN A 290 26.67 -0.04 -2.98
CA GLN A 290 27.37 1.13 -3.49
C GLN A 290 26.44 2.33 -3.73
N GLY A 291 25.13 2.18 -3.52
CA GLY A 291 24.15 3.20 -3.86
C GLY A 291 24.03 3.44 -5.36
N LEU A 292 24.41 2.50 -6.23
CA LEU A 292 24.26 2.64 -7.68
C LEU A 292 22.83 2.32 -8.09
N LYS A 293 22.12 3.33 -8.61
CA LYS A 293 20.75 3.17 -9.14
C LYS A 293 20.77 2.76 -10.61
N ASP A 294 21.55 3.46 -11.42
CA ASP A 294 21.60 3.23 -12.87
C ASP A 294 22.97 3.61 -13.44
N ILE A 295 23.36 2.94 -14.53
CA ILE A 295 24.57 3.26 -15.31
C ILE A 295 24.14 3.39 -16.76
N ARG A 296 24.29 4.59 -17.31
CA ARG A 296 23.92 4.93 -18.67
C ARG A 296 25.16 5.21 -19.50
N HIS A 297 25.08 4.83 -20.76
CA HIS A 297 26.12 5.05 -21.75
C HIS A 297 25.59 5.96 -22.86
N PRO A 298 25.48 7.28 -22.61
CA PRO A 298 24.98 8.22 -23.60
C PRO A 298 25.88 8.33 -24.84
N SER A 299 27.18 8.04 -24.71
CA SER A 299 28.14 8.06 -25.81
C SER A 299 29.26 7.04 -25.58
N SER A 300 30.00 6.69 -26.63
CA SER A 300 31.19 5.82 -26.52
C SER A 300 32.31 6.42 -25.67
N SER A 301 32.29 7.73 -25.43
CA SER A 301 33.27 8.46 -24.62
C SER A 301 32.68 9.08 -23.35
N GLN A 302 31.42 8.80 -23.03
CA GLN A 302 30.76 9.35 -21.84
C GLN A 302 29.96 8.27 -21.11
N VAL A 303 30.12 8.24 -19.80
CA VAL A 303 29.37 7.35 -18.91
C VAL A 303 28.68 8.20 -17.86
N GLU A 304 27.39 7.97 -17.71
CA GLU A 304 26.56 8.62 -16.72
C GLU A 304 26.24 7.60 -15.63
N ILE A 305 26.61 7.91 -14.39
CA ILE A 305 26.40 7.03 -13.24
C ILE A 305 25.45 7.73 -12.27
N VAL A 306 24.30 7.13 -12.03
CA VAL A 306 23.28 7.66 -11.12
C VAL A 306 23.41 6.95 -9.78
N TYR A 307 23.78 7.70 -8.75
CA TYR A 307 23.83 7.27 -7.37
C TYR A 307 22.53 7.61 -6.64
N ASP A 308 22.09 6.73 -5.76
CA ASP A 308 21.05 6.94 -4.77
C ASP A 308 21.72 7.34 -3.45
N VAL A 309 21.33 8.48 -2.91
CA VAL A 309 22.00 9.10 -1.77
C VAL A 309 21.30 8.76 -0.46
N ASP A 310 19.99 8.99 -0.39
CA ASP A 310 19.16 8.80 0.81
C ASP A 310 17.79 8.16 0.48
N GLY A 311 17.65 7.51 -0.68
CA GLY A 311 16.39 6.94 -1.17
C GLY A 311 15.41 7.98 -1.74
N VAL A 312 15.65 9.27 -1.50
CA VAL A 312 14.83 10.40 -1.98
C VAL A 312 15.54 11.20 -3.06
N SER A 313 16.85 11.42 -2.92
CA SER A 313 17.66 12.23 -3.83
C SER A 313 18.63 11.35 -4.63
N THR A 314 18.70 11.59 -5.93
CA THR A 314 19.67 10.94 -6.83
C THR A 314 20.76 11.90 -7.27
N CYS A 315 21.99 11.42 -7.34
CA CYS A 315 23.16 12.18 -7.75
C CYS A 315 23.73 11.59 -9.05
N THR A 316 23.81 12.40 -10.10
CA THR A 316 24.31 11.97 -11.41
C THR A 316 25.76 12.42 -11.61
N LEU A 317 26.66 11.45 -11.78
CA LEU A 317 28.06 11.65 -12.14
C LEU A 317 28.24 11.44 -13.64
N MET A 318 28.71 12.48 -14.33
CA MET A 318 29.10 12.43 -15.73
C MET A 318 30.61 12.22 -15.83
N LEU A 319 31.01 11.06 -16.34
CA LEU A 319 32.40 10.74 -16.68
C LEU A 319 32.59 10.94 -18.18
N SER A 320 33.65 11.64 -18.55
CA SER A 320 34.07 11.82 -19.94
C SER A 320 35.51 11.37 -20.14
N PHE A 321 35.72 10.55 -21.16
CA PHE A 321 37.00 9.93 -21.48
C PHE A 321 37.55 10.58 -22.74
N LYS A 322 38.75 11.16 -22.63
CA LYS A 322 39.49 11.68 -23.78
C LYS A 322 40.79 10.90 -23.93
N ARG A 323 41.11 10.48 -25.15
CA ARG A 323 42.36 9.78 -25.42
C ARG A 323 43.49 10.80 -25.51
N ASP A 324 44.53 10.66 -24.70
CA ASP A 324 45.72 11.51 -24.73
C ASP A 324 46.97 10.64 -24.70
N ALA A 325 47.83 10.78 -25.71
CA ALA A 325 49.08 10.04 -25.81
C ALA A 325 50.12 10.46 -24.75
N LYS A 326 49.93 11.60 -24.08
CA LYS A 326 50.83 12.10 -23.02
C LYS A 326 50.47 11.59 -21.62
N ALA A 327 49.27 11.06 -21.42
CA ALA A 327 48.84 10.51 -20.14
C ALA A 327 49.43 9.11 -19.93
N LEU A 328 49.79 8.77 -18.68
CA LEU A 328 50.37 7.47 -18.31
C LEU A 328 49.49 6.27 -18.67
N SER A 329 48.17 6.47 -18.64
CA SER A 329 47.16 5.47 -19.00
C SER A 329 46.69 5.55 -20.46
N GLY A 330 47.16 6.54 -21.23
CA GLY A 330 46.64 6.86 -22.57
C GLY A 330 45.27 7.55 -22.58
N TRP A 331 44.68 7.82 -21.41
CA TRP A 331 43.37 8.44 -21.24
C TRP A 331 43.43 9.57 -20.21
N VAL A 332 42.68 10.63 -20.47
CA VAL A 332 42.39 11.71 -19.53
C VAL A 332 40.91 11.59 -19.15
N LEU A 333 40.69 11.42 -17.85
CA LEU A 333 39.37 11.37 -17.25
C LEU A 333 38.98 12.79 -16.80
N ASP A 334 37.81 13.25 -17.22
CA ASP A 334 37.14 14.42 -16.66
C ASP A 334 35.79 13.99 -16.11
N ALA A 335 35.44 14.48 -14.91
CA ALA A 335 34.26 14.06 -14.18
C ALA A 335 33.56 15.27 -13.60
N LYS A 336 32.23 15.30 -13.73
CA LYS A 336 31.39 16.39 -13.20
C LYS A 336 30.09 15.82 -12.66
N PHE A 337 29.59 16.41 -11.58
CA PHE A 337 28.25 16.12 -11.10
C PHE A 337 27.25 17.06 -11.77
N ALA A 338 26.11 16.52 -12.21
CA ALA A 338 25.05 17.29 -12.85
C ALA A 338 24.02 17.81 -11.83
N ASP A 339 23.67 16.99 -10.84
CA ASP A 339 22.43 17.18 -10.05
C ASP A 339 22.66 17.37 -8.53
N ILE A 340 23.88 17.68 -8.08
CA ILE A 340 24.11 17.91 -6.63
C ILE A 340 23.82 19.38 -6.30
N PRO A 341 23.01 19.68 -5.27
CA PRO A 341 22.74 21.05 -4.81
C PRO A 341 23.99 21.78 -4.30
N TYR A 342 25.03 21.05 -3.91
CA TYR A 342 26.29 21.56 -3.40
C TYR A 342 27.48 21.02 -4.21
N PRO A 343 28.54 21.82 -4.42
CA PRO A 343 29.71 21.38 -5.17
C PRO A 343 30.42 20.24 -4.42
N CYS A 344 30.33 19.01 -4.93
CA CYS A 344 31.14 17.89 -4.42
C CYS A 344 32.56 17.96 -5.03
N PRO A 345 33.58 18.25 -4.22
CA PRO A 345 34.94 18.42 -4.69
C PRO A 345 35.56 17.05 -5.01
N ILE A 346 35.89 16.86 -6.29
CA ILE A 346 36.49 15.64 -6.85
C ILE A 346 37.80 15.93 -7.61
N ALA A 347 38.29 17.16 -7.54
CA ALA A 347 39.49 17.60 -8.26
C ALA A 347 40.75 16.84 -7.84
N ASP A 348 40.85 16.49 -6.56
CA ASP A 348 41.90 15.66 -6.00
C ASP A 348 41.83 14.21 -6.55
N LEU A 349 40.64 13.60 -6.61
CA LEU A 349 40.46 12.27 -7.22
C LEU A 349 40.81 12.28 -8.70
N LEU A 350 40.43 13.33 -9.43
CA LEU A 350 40.81 13.51 -10.84
C LEU A 350 42.31 13.65 -11.00
N HIS A 351 42.96 14.42 -10.13
CA HIS A 351 44.41 14.56 -10.13
C HIS A 351 45.10 13.21 -9.84
N THR A 352 44.63 12.49 -8.82
CA THR A 352 45.19 11.18 -8.47
C THR A 352 45.00 10.17 -9.60
N ALA A 353 43.80 10.10 -10.19
CA ALA A 353 43.51 9.21 -11.32
C ALA A 353 44.42 9.47 -12.52
N ASN A 354 44.51 10.73 -12.96
CA ASN A 354 45.24 11.09 -14.17
C ASN A 354 46.77 11.05 -13.99
N THR A 355 47.29 11.14 -12.75
CA THR A 355 48.73 11.23 -12.49
C THR A 355 49.37 9.90 -12.08
N TYR A 356 48.66 9.04 -11.33
CA TYR A 356 49.28 7.87 -10.71
C TYR A 356 48.88 6.53 -11.34
N PHE A 357 47.76 6.45 -12.06
CA PHE A 357 47.27 5.18 -12.59
C PHE A 357 47.68 4.95 -14.04
N THR A 358 47.98 3.69 -14.35
CA THR A 358 48.45 3.25 -15.67
C THR A 358 47.37 2.57 -16.51
N SER A 359 46.24 2.21 -15.90
CA SER A 359 45.08 1.60 -16.58
C SER A 359 43.81 2.42 -16.36
N LEU A 360 42.92 2.41 -17.34
CA LEU A 360 41.57 2.98 -17.23
C LEU A 360 40.74 2.27 -16.16
N ASP A 361 40.89 0.95 -16.05
CA ASP A 361 40.14 0.15 -15.07
C ASP A 361 40.50 0.54 -13.64
N ASP A 362 41.79 0.82 -13.38
CA ASP A 362 42.23 1.24 -12.05
C ASP A 362 41.71 2.65 -11.71
N MET A 363 41.68 3.56 -12.69
CA MET A 363 41.06 4.88 -12.52
C MET A 363 39.56 4.75 -12.19
N LEU A 364 38.84 3.90 -12.92
CA LEU A 364 37.42 3.65 -12.65
C LEU A 364 37.20 2.97 -11.29
N SER A 365 38.11 2.09 -10.86
CA SER A 365 38.05 1.45 -9.55
C SER A 365 38.19 2.47 -8.41
N LEU A 366 39.04 3.48 -8.57
CA LEU A 366 39.17 4.57 -7.61
C LEU A 366 37.86 5.37 -7.51
N PHE A 367 37.29 5.71 -8.66
CA PHE A 367 36.06 6.52 -8.73
C PHE A 367 34.87 5.77 -8.13
N THR A 368 34.69 4.50 -8.48
CA THR A 368 33.62 3.65 -7.93
C THR A 368 33.75 3.42 -6.43
N ARG A 369 34.96 3.49 -5.86
CA ARG A 369 35.19 3.35 -4.41
C ARG A 369 35.00 4.66 -3.65
N GLU A 370 35.61 5.74 -4.11
CA GLU A 370 35.70 6.99 -3.35
C GLU A 370 34.47 7.91 -3.55
N ILE A 371 33.84 7.88 -4.72
CA ILE A 371 32.70 8.78 -5.01
C ILE A 371 31.47 8.47 -4.16
N PRO A 372 30.99 7.21 -4.04
CA PRO A 372 29.85 6.91 -3.19
C PRO A 372 30.06 7.36 -1.74
N LEU A 373 31.29 7.13 -1.22
CA LEU A 373 31.66 7.55 0.14
C LEU A 373 31.60 9.06 0.29
N ARG A 374 32.13 9.82 -0.68
CA ARG A 374 32.10 11.29 -0.63
C ARG A 374 30.70 11.86 -0.75
N VAL A 375 29.89 11.33 -1.65
CA VAL A 375 28.50 11.78 -1.82
C VAL A 375 27.71 11.52 -0.55
N ARG A 376 27.87 10.33 0.07
CA ARG A 376 27.24 10.01 1.35
C ARG A 376 27.71 10.90 2.48
N ASN A 377 29.02 11.12 2.60
CA ASN A 377 29.61 11.99 3.61
C ASN A 377 29.12 13.44 3.47
N LEU A 378 29.06 13.94 2.23
CA LEU A 378 28.55 15.27 1.91
C LEU A 378 27.12 15.41 2.40
N VAL A 379 26.23 14.50 2.04
CA VAL A 379 24.82 14.62 2.39
C VAL A 379 24.56 14.43 3.87
N GLN A 380 25.27 13.50 4.52
CA GLN A 380 25.20 13.37 5.97
C GLN A 380 25.69 14.65 6.67
N ARG A 381 26.79 15.24 6.20
CA ARG A 381 27.31 16.51 6.73
C ARG A 381 26.29 17.63 6.58
N GLU A 382 25.75 17.84 5.39
CA GLU A 382 24.78 18.92 5.15
C GLU A 382 23.55 18.75 6.04
N LYS A 383 23.05 17.51 6.20
CA LYS A 383 21.95 17.23 7.14
C LYS A 383 22.32 17.55 8.59
N GLU A 384 23.52 17.18 9.04
CA GLU A 384 23.97 17.49 10.40
C GLU A 384 24.16 19.00 10.63
N VAL A 385 24.56 19.74 9.59
CA VAL A 385 24.67 21.21 9.62
C VAL A 385 23.29 21.85 9.65
N GLU A 386 22.35 21.42 8.81
CA GLU A 386 20.97 21.89 8.82
C GLU A 386 20.30 21.65 10.19
N ASP A 387 20.48 20.45 10.74
CA ASP A 387 20.00 20.11 12.08
C ASP A 387 20.63 21.01 13.16
N LEU A 388 21.91 21.38 13.02
CA LEU A 388 22.61 22.25 13.95
C LEU A 388 22.11 23.70 13.87
N CYS A 389 21.99 24.26 12.66
CA CYS A 389 21.48 25.60 12.43
C CYS A 389 20.00 25.75 12.84
N ALA A 390 19.21 24.67 12.76
CA ALA A 390 17.83 24.67 13.24
C ALA A 390 17.73 24.66 14.78
N GLU A 391 18.68 24.03 15.47
CA GLU A 391 18.67 23.93 16.94
C GLU A 391 19.37 25.08 17.64
N TYR A 392 20.39 25.68 17.01
CA TYR A 392 21.19 26.76 17.57
C TYR A 392 21.07 28.03 16.72
N GLU A 393 20.37 29.05 17.23
CA GLU A 393 20.20 30.35 16.54
C GLU A 393 21.52 31.07 16.25
N GLY A 394 22.59 30.76 17.02
CA GLY A 394 23.93 31.30 16.83
C GLY A 394 24.77 30.58 15.77
N ALA A 395 24.25 29.53 15.11
CA ALA A 395 24.99 28.78 14.10
C ALA A 395 24.57 29.17 12.68
N SER A 396 25.55 29.50 11.83
CA SER A 396 25.36 29.78 10.41
C SER A 396 26.40 29.02 9.59
N TYR A 397 26.05 28.56 8.40
CA TYR A 397 26.93 27.79 7.54
C TYR A 397 27.03 28.39 6.15
N ASP A 398 28.27 28.52 5.66
CA ASP A 398 28.58 28.86 4.27
C ASP A 398 28.96 27.58 3.50
N PRO A 399 28.10 27.10 2.57
CA PRO A 399 28.37 25.92 1.75
C PRO A 399 29.54 26.08 0.77
N GLU A 400 29.84 27.30 0.31
CA GLU A 400 30.90 27.54 -0.67
C GLU A 400 32.29 27.48 -0.02
N ALA A 401 32.44 28.20 1.10
CA ALA A 401 33.66 28.19 1.90
C ALA A 401 33.83 26.90 2.74
N ARG A 402 32.73 26.16 2.97
CA ARG A 402 32.64 25.00 3.89
C ARG A 402 32.99 25.40 5.32
N GLU A 403 32.55 26.59 5.71
CA GLU A 403 32.83 27.20 7.00
C GLU A 403 31.54 27.29 7.81
N LEU A 404 31.56 26.66 8.99
CA LEU A 404 30.53 26.72 10.00
C LEU A 404 30.91 27.80 11.01
N ILE A 405 30.06 28.80 11.15
CA ILE A 405 30.20 29.90 12.09
C ILE A 405 29.29 29.59 13.27
N VAL A 406 29.85 29.47 14.48
CA VAL A 406 29.11 29.20 15.71
C VAL A 406 29.36 30.31 16.71
N HIS A 407 28.32 31.05 17.06
CA HIS A 407 28.31 32.02 18.15
C HIS A 407 27.87 31.36 19.46
N ILE A 408 28.62 31.61 20.54
CA ILE A 408 28.37 31.01 21.85
C ILE A 408 28.11 32.11 22.87
N ASP A 409 26.84 32.26 23.25
CA ASP A 409 26.37 33.31 24.16
C ASP A 409 27.07 33.27 25.53
N ALA A 410 27.39 32.07 26.03
CA ALA A 410 28.04 31.89 27.33
C ALA A 410 29.45 32.49 27.40
N THR A 411 30.19 32.45 26.28
CA THR A 411 31.57 32.95 26.20
C THR A 411 31.67 34.27 25.44
N GLY A 412 30.62 34.66 24.71
CA GLY A 412 30.61 35.79 23.78
C GLY A 412 31.54 35.60 22.58
N ARG A 413 31.96 34.35 22.30
CA ARG A 413 32.91 34.02 21.23
C ARG A 413 32.20 33.47 20.00
N THR A 414 32.71 33.82 18.83
CA THR A 414 32.34 33.29 17.52
C THR A 414 33.48 32.43 17.00
N PHE A 415 33.20 31.17 16.71
CA PHE A 415 34.14 30.22 16.13
C PHE A 415 33.83 30.03 14.64
N VAL A 416 34.85 30.10 13.79
CA VAL A 416 34.76 29.77 12.37
C VAL A 416 35.48 28.44 12.14
N ILE A 417 34.74 27.44 11.69
CA ILE A 417 35.20 26.04 11.62
C ILE A 417 35.03 25.54 10.20
N ARG A 418 36.14 25.19 9.55
CA ARG A 418 36.15 24.58 8.23
C ARG A 418 35.95 23.08 8.32
N ILE A 419 34.97 22.56 7.58
CA ILE A 419 34.65 21.13 7.53
C ILE A 419 35.32 20.49 6.31
N GLY A 420 36.26 19.59 6.57
CA GLY A 420 36.99 18.81 5.57
C GLY A 420 36.15 17.74 4.88
N HIS A 421 36.65 17.23 3.75
CA HIS A 421 35.97 16.24 2.91
C HIS A 421 35.78 14.86 3.57
N GLY A 422 36.60 14.57 4.57
CA GLY A 422 36.58 13.32 5.32
C GLY A 422 35.49 13.25 6.39
N TYR A 423 34.88 14.38 6.76
CA TYR A 423 33.79 14.40 7.73
C TYR A 423 32.52 13.79 7.13
N PRO A 424 31.77 12.91 7.83
CA PRO A 424 31.91 12.52 9.24
C PRO A 424 32.84 11.32 9.51
N ARG A 425 33.34 10.63 8.48
CA ARG A 425 34.19 9.42 8.62
C ARG A 425 35.44 9.65 9.48
N ASP A 426 36.13 10.76 9.25
CA ASP A 426 37.39 11.11 9.95
C ASP A 426 37.13 11.88 11.26
N GLY A 427 35.84 12.05 11.63
CA GLY A 427 35.39 12.72 12.84
C GLY A 427 36.06 14.08 13.06
N GLY A 428 36.55 14.30 14.28
CA GLY A 428 37.19 15.57 14.68
C GLY A 428 38.43 15.96 13.87
N SER A 429 39.17 15.02 13.26
CA SER A 429 40.36 15.36 12.46
C SER A 429 40.04 16.03 11.12
N ALA A 430 38.80 15.94 10.66
CA ALA A 430 38.32 16.66 9.49
C ALA A 430 37.78 18.06 9.84
N LEU A 431 37.79 18.48 11.10
CA LEU A 431 37.33 19.81 11.53
C LEU A 431 38.53 20.70 11.85
N GLU A 432 38.60 21.85 11.19
CA GLU A 432 39.68 22.82 11.40
C GLU A 432 39.11 24.15 11.87
N VAL A 433 39.55 24.64 13.03
CA VAL A 433 39.17 25.98 13.51
C VAL A 433 40.02 26.99 12.76
N VAL A 434 39.37 27.83 11.95
CA VAL A 434 40.00 28.85 11.10
C VAL A 434 40.07 30.19 11.83
N GLY A 435 39.14 30.47 12.74
CA GLY A 435 39.12 31.73 13.48
C GLY A 435 38.29 31.68 14.77
N VAL A 436 38.65 32.56 15.71
CA VAL A 436 37.93 32.81 16.97
C VAL A 436 37.86 34.32 17.19
N GLU A 437 36.67 34.87 17.41
CA GLU A 437 36.43 36.29 17.70
C GLU A 437 35.59 36.48 18.97
N PRO A 438 35.85 37.45 19.86
CA PRO A 438 36.98 38.37 19.85
C PRO A 438 38.30 37.67 20.24
N ARG A 439 39.39 38.08 19.59
CA ARG A 439 40.74 37.56 19.87
C ARG A 439 41.21 38.04 21.23
N MET A 440 41.66 37.12 22.09
CA MET A 440 42.16 37.45 23.44
C MET A 440 43.67 37.79 23.46
N MET A 441 44.41 37.48 22.38
CA MET A 441 45.88 37.56 22.34
C MET A 441 46.41 38.30 21.11
N GLU A 442 47.66 38.77 21.17
CA GLU A 442 48.36 39.43 20.06
C GLU A 442 48.58 38.47 18.87
N VAL A 443 48.86 39.00 17.67
CA VAL A 443 48.82 38.27 16.38
C VAL A 443 49.68 37.00 16.36
N GLU A 444 50.80 36.96 17.08
CA GLU A 444 51.70 35.80 17.13
C GLU A 444 51.19 34.65 18.04
N GLU A 445 50.36 34.95 19.03
CA GLU A 445 49.79 33.96 19.96
C GLU A 445 48.46 33.35 19.44
N ALA A 446 47.91 33.90 18.36
CA ALA A 446 46.68 33.44 17.73
C ALA A 446 46.82 32.08 17.03
N GLU A 447 47.98 31.80 16.41
CA GLU A 447 48.25 30.50 15.79
C GLU A 447 48.32 29.37 16.85
N ASP A 448 48.85 29.69 18.03
CA ASP A 448 48.93 28.77 19.17
C ASP A 448 47.54 28.50 19.79
N GLU A 449 46.65 29.49 19.82
CA GLU A 449 45.26 29.31 20.25
C GLU A 449 44.50 28.36 19.28
N LEU A 450 44.62 28.57 17.96
CA LEU A 450 44.00 27.71 16.94
C LEU A 450 44.53 26.27 16.98
N ALA A 451 45.86 26.10 17.12
CA ALA A 451 46.48 24.79 17.27
C ALA A 451 46.09 24.09 18.59
N GLY A 452 45.79 24.86 19.64
CA GLY A 452 45.24 24.38 20.89
C GLY A 452 43.82 23.82 20.72
N TRP A 453 42.95 24.55 20.03
CA TRP A 453 41.58 24.11 19.73
C TRP A 453 41.55 22.88 18.82
N LYS A 454 42.39 22.83 17.79
CA LYS A 454 42.54 21.64 16.93
C LYS A 454 42.88 20.39 17.74
N ARG A 455 43.87 20.47 18.65
CA ARG A 455 44.21 19.37 19.57
C ARG A 455 43.07 19.00 20.51
N LYS A 456 42.29 19.97 20.99
CA LYS A 456 41.11 19.73 21.85
C LYS A 456 40.02 18.96 21.10
N ILE A 457 39.73 19.35 19.86
CA ILE A 457 38.76 18.71 18.96
C ILE A 457 39.18 17.27 18.62
N GLU A 458 40.45 17.06 18.23
CA GLU A 458 40.98 15.73 17.91
C GLU A 458 40.92 14.78 19.12
N LYS A 459 41.21 15.29 20.33
CA LYS A 459 41.21 14.48 21.56
C LYS A 459 39.82 14.00 21.98
N ASN A 460 38.78 14.79 21.70
CA ASN A 460 37.43 14.55 22.20
C ASN A 460 36.56 13.64 21.32
N LYS A 461 37.10 13.10 20.21
CA LYS A 461 36.40 12.14 19.31
C LYS A 461 34.95 12.56 19.00
N ILE A 462 34.82 13.69 18.32
CA ILE A 462 33.52 14.24 17.90
C ILE A 462 32.85 13.28 16.92
N ALA A 463 31.67 12.78 17.30
CA ALA A 463 30.86 11.89 16.48
C ALA A 463 29.85 12.66 15.64
N LYS A 464 29.30 13.77 16.17
CA LYS A 464 28.35 14.66 15.47
C LYS A 464 28.73 16.13 15.67
N LEU A 465 28.33 17.00 14.76
CA LEU A 465 28.59 18.45 14.87
C LEU A 465 27.96 19.08 16.12
N LYS A 466 26.90 18.49 16.68
CA LYS A 466 26.30 18.95 17.95
C LYS A 466 27.25 18.80 19.15
N ASP A 467 28.06 17.74 19.16
CA ASP A 467 29.03 17.50 20.23
C ASP A 467 30.16 18.55 20.21
N LEU A 468 30.39 19.17 19.04
CA LEU A 468 31.36 20.25 18.88
C LEU A 468 30.91 21.49 19.66
N VAL A 469 29.63 21.86 19.61
CA VAL A 469 29.11 23.03 20.33
C VAL A 469 29.34 22.87 21.84
N ALA A 470 29.08 21.68 22.39
CA ALA A 470 29.33 21.38 23.80
C ALA A 470 30.82 21.43 24.23
N ILE A 471 31.76 21.36 23.28
CA ILE A 471 33.21 21.48 23.55
C ILE A 471 33.67 22.95 23.51
N LEU A 472 32.92 23.77 22.75
CA LEU A 472 33.20 25.18 22.52
C LEU A 472 32.52 26.07 23.59
N GLU A 473 31.41 25.62 24.18
CA GLU A 473 30.88 26.10 25.48
C GLU A 473 31.90 25.86 26.60
#